data_AF-A0AAW6CJV0-F1
#
_entry.id   AF-A0AAW6CJV0-F1
#
_cell.length_a   1.000
_cell.length_b   1.000
_cell.length_c   1.000
_cell.angle_alpha   90.00
_cell.angle_beta   90.00
_cell.angle_gamma   90.00
#
_symmetry.space_group_name_H-M   'P 1'
#
loop_
_entity.id
_entity.type
_entity.pdbx_description
1 polymer ?
#
loop_
_entity_poly.entity_id
_entity_poly.type
_entity_poly.pdbx_seq_one_letter_code
_entity_poly.pdbx_strand_id
1 'polypeptide(L)'
;MANEIFRVGKVSSIDYAAGLVRVVYPDKDNSVTAPLPMLCTEYNMPKVGDPVMVLHLSNGTEAGLVLGRYWSGNHKPPEGAEGLFRKDLGRTPGEAVIRYDGSTLTIQCAGAIHIEAGGAVTINGATIDLN
;
A
#
# COMPACT_ATOMS: atom_id res chain seq x y z
N MET A 1 -25.77 17.76 -11.77
CA MET A 1 -25.20 16.41 -11.55
C MET A 1 -24.23 16.52 -10.38
N ALA A 2 -24.35 15.67 -9.37
CA ALA A 2 -23.36 15.64 -8.30
C ALA A 2 -21.99 15.32 -8.93
N ASN A 3 -21.04 16.25 -8.79
CA ASN A 3 -19.67 16.02 -9.24
C ASN A 3 -19.12 14.93 -8.30
N GLU A 4 -19.06 13.69 -8.77
CA GLU A 4 -18.56 12.58 -7.95
C GLU A 4 -17.04 12.69 -7.85
N ILE A 5 -16.60 13.55 -6.91
CA ILE A 5 -15.20 13.84 -6.58
C ILE A 5 -14.48 12.57 -6.09
N PHE A 6 -15.22 11.55 -5.68
CA PHE A 6 -14.68 10.34 -5.07
C PHE A 6 -15.38 9.08 -5.60
N ARG A 7 -14.60 8.06 -5.98
CA ARG A 7 -15.10 6.76 -6.45
C ARG A 7 -14.26 5.59 -5.93
N VAL A 8 -14.89 4.42 -5.88
CA VAL A 8 -14.23 3.13 -5.67
C VAL A 8 -14.27 2.35 -6.97
N GLY A 9 -13.14 1.77 -7.37
CA GLY A 9 -13.07 0.88 -8.53
C GLY A 9 -12.07 -0.25 -8.32
N LYS A 10 -11.83 -1.04 -9.36
CA LYS A 10 -10.82 -2.10 -9.35
C LYS A 10 -9.70 -1.76 -10.31
N VAL A 11 -8.46 -2.08 -9.95
CA VAL A 11 -7.32 -1.88 -10.86
C VAL A 11 -7.49 -2.80 -12.08
N SER A 12 -7.42 -2.24 -13.28
CA SER A 12 -7.51 -2.99 -14.55
C SER A 12 -6.15 -3.17 -15.24
N SER A 13 -5.23 -2.22 -15.10
CA SER A 13 -3.86 -2.32 -15.59
C SER A 13 -2.91 -1.44 -14.78
N ILE A 14 -1.61 -1.75 -14.83
CA ILE A 14 -0.58 -1.05 -14.07
C ILE A 14 0.61 -0.78 -15.00
N ASP A 15 1.10 0.46 -14.98
CA ASP A 15 2.41 0.83 -15.50
C ASP A 15 3.34 1.05 -14.29
N TYR A 16 4.12 0.02 -13.97
CA TYR A 16 5.03 0.04 -12.82
C TYR A 16 6.15 1.07 -12.96
N ALA A 17 6.63 1.31 -14.19
CA ALA A 17 7.73 2.23 -14.43
C ALA A 17 7.27 3.68 -14.28
N ALA A 18 6.05 4.00 -14.73
CA ALA A 18 5.49 5.34 -14.63
C ALA A 18 4.74 5.61 -13.31
N GLY A 19 4.49 4.58 -12.48
CA GLY A 19 3.71 4.72 -11.25
C GLY A 19 2.22 4.99 -11.52
N LEU A 20 1.70 4.51 -12.67
CA LEU A 20 0.34 4.76 -13.12
C LEU A 20 -0.51 3.49 -13.03
N VAL A 21 -1.81 3.67 -12.82
CA VAL A 21 -2.81 2.60 -12.86
C VAL A 21 -4.00 3.03 -13.70
N ARG A 22 -4.67 2.05 -14.32
CA ARG A 22 -6.05 2.26 -14.82
C ARG A 22 -7.01 1.56 -13.88
N VAL A 23 -8.18 2.16 -13.69
CA VAL A 23 -9.22 1.66 -12.79
C VAL A 23 -10.48 1.40 -13.62
N VAL A 24 -11.10 0.24 -13.43
CA VAL A 24 -12.42 -0.07 -13.96
C VAL A 24 -13.49 0.25 -12.91
N TYR A 25 -14.58 0.87 -13.36
CA TYR A 25 -15.76 1.19 -12.57
C TYR A 25 -16.93 0.29 -12.99
N PRO A 26 -17.20 -0.82 -12.27
CA PRO A 26 -18.28 -1.75 -12.63
C PRO A 26 -19.66 -1.12 -12.59
N ASP A 27 -19.85 -0.09 -11.76
CA ASP A 27 -21.07 0.70 -11.62
C ASP A 27 -21.29 1.70 -12.77
N LYS A 28 -20.29 1.88 -13.65
CA LYS A 28 -20.32 2.77 -14.81
C LYS A 28 -20.07 1.99 -16.10
N ASP A 29 -20.83 0.91 -16.30
CA ASP A 29 -20.77 0.07 -17.50
C ASP A 29 -19.35 -0.45 -17.80
N ASN A 30 -18.61 -0.79 -16.74
CA ASN A 30 -17.21 -1.19 -16.81
C ASN A 30 -16.30 -0.17 -17.53
N SER A 31 -16.63 1.13 -17.45
CA SER A 31 -15.75 2.18 -17.95
C SER A 31 -14.37 2.11 -17.28
N VAL A 32 -13.34 2.37 -18.08
CA VAL A 32 -11.95 2.34 -17.64
C VAL A 32 -11.40 3.75 -17.69
N THR A 33 -10.72 4.16 -16.61
CA THR A 33 -10.09 5.48 -16.54
C THR A 33 -8.95 5.61 -17.55
N ALA A 34 -8.59 6.86 -17.86
CA ALA A 34 -7.24 7.16 -18.32
C ALA A 34 -6.19 6.70 -17.27
N PRO A 35 -4.89 6.62 -17.61
CA PRO A 35 -3.86 6.36 -16.62
C PRO A 35 -3.88 7.40 -15.50
N LEU A 36 -4.01 6.94 -14.26
CA LEU A 36 -4.03 7.78 -13.06
C LEU A 36 -2.78 7.50 -12.21
N PRO A 37 -2.13 8.53 -11.64
CA PRO A 37 -1.00 8.36 -10.74
C PRO A 37 -1.40 7.76 -9.40
N MET A 38 -0.52 6.94 -8.84
CA MET A 38 -0.53 6.55 -7.43
C MET A 38 0.15 7.62 -6.57
N LEU A 39 -0.18 7.68 -5.28
CA LEU A 39 0.60 8.45 -4.31
C LEU A 39 2.06 7.99 -4.27
N CYS A 40 2.99 8.96 -4.21
CA CYS A 40 4.43 8.71 -4.28
C CYS A 40 5.14 8.66 -2.93
N THR A 41 4.40 8.73 -1.81
CA THR A 41 4.99 8.65 -0.46
C THR A 41 5.67 7.29 -0.23
N GLU A 42 5.19 6.24 -0.90
CA GLU A 42 5.75 4.90 -0.85
C GLU A 42 5.58 4.19 -2.20
N TYR A 43 6.59 3.44 -2.64
CA TYR A 43 6.43 2.57 -3.81
C TYR A 43 5.77 1.24 -3.41
N ASN A 44 4.44 1.24 -3.37
CA ASN A 44 3.61 0.07 -3.04
C ASN A 44 2.43 -0.03 -4.00
N MET A 45 2.75 -0.42 -5.24
CA MET A 45 1.74 -0.52 -6.30
C MET A 45 0.71 -1.63 -5.96
N PRO A 46 -0.58 -1.41 -6.27
CA PRO A 46 -1.60 -2.45 -6.14
C PRO A 46 -1.37 -3.58 -7.17
N LYS A 47 -2.25 -4.58 -7.16
CA LYS A 47 -2.36 -5.62 -8.20
C LYS A 47 -3.62 -5.40 -9.02
N VAL A 48 -3.63 -5.90 -10.25
CA VAL A 48 -4.86 -5.98 -11.05
C VAL A 48 -5.94 -6.73 -10.26
N GLY A 49 -7.15 -6.18 -10.26
CA GLY A 49 -8.29 -6.67 -9.49
C GLY A 49 -8.42 -6.10 -8.08
N ASP A 50 -7.39 -5.44 -7.53
CA ASP A 50 -7.48 -4.85 -6.20
C ASP A 50 -8.49 -3.70 -6.17
N PRO A 51 -9.31 -3.60 -5.10
CA PRO A 51 -10.14 -2.44 -4.87
C PRO A 51 -9.29 -1.23 -4.49
N VAL A 52 -9.54 -0.10 -5.16
CA VAL A 52 -8.84 1.15 -4.92
C VAL A 52 -9.79 2.33 -4.88
N MET A 53 -9.36 3.35 -4.15
CA MET A 53 -10.05 4.60 -3.96
C MET A 53 -9.47 5.67 -4.89
N VAL A 54 -10.33 6.31 -5.68
CA VAL A 54 -9.93 7.30 -6.68
C VAL A 54 -10.54 8.66 -6.32
N LEU A 55 -9.68 9.67 -6.25
CA LEU A 55 -10.07 11.07 -6.11
C LEU A 55 -10.01 11.73 -7.50
N HIS A 56 -11.17 12.18 -7.98
CA HIS A 56 -11.30 12.91 -9.24
C HIS A 56 -11.18 14.41 -9.00
N LEU A 57 -10.44 15.10 -9.85
CA LEU A 57 -10.29 16.54 -9.79
C LEU A 57 -11.60 17.21 -10.27
N SER A 58 -11.93 18.34 -9.65
CA SER A 58 -13.16 19.08 -9.93
C SER A 58 -13.23 19.64 -11.35
N ASN A 59 -12.10 19.72 -12.06
CA ASN A 59 -11.99 20.19 -13.44
C ASN A 59 -12.23 19.10 -14.51
N GLY A 60 -12.56 17.87 -14.11
CA GLY A 60 -12.99 16.80 -15.03
C GLY A 60 -12.67 15.40 -14.51
N THR A 61 -13.47 14.40 -14.93
CA THR A 61 -13.30 12.98 -14.51
C THR A 61 -12.11 12.27 -15.16
N GLU A 62 -11.42 12.91 -16.09
CA GLU A 62 -10.21 12.37 -16.73
C GLU A 62 -8.94 12.63 -15.92
N ALA A 63 -8.98 13.62 -15.03
CA ALA A 63 -7.86 13.97 -14.16
C ALA A 63 -8.20 13.55 -12.73
N GLY A 64 -7.39 12.67 -12.16
CA GLY A 64 -7.57 12.15 -10.82
C GLY A 64 -6.31 11.50 -10.31
N LEU A 65 -6.35 11.01 -9.07
CA LEU A 65 -5.26 10.26 -8.46
C LEU A 65 -5.81 9.12 -7.62
N VAL A 66 -5.03 8.05 -7.49
CA VAL A 66 -5.40 6.88 -6.72
C VAL A 66 -4.77 6.96 -5.34
N LEU A 67 -5.62 6.97 -4.32
CA LEU A 67 -5.22 7.04 -2.91
C LEU A 67 -4.68 5.70 -2.40
N GLY A 68 -5.08 4.60 -3.05
CA GLY A 68 -4.57 3.26 -2.79
C GLY A 68 -5.65 2.28 -2.33
N ARG A 69 -5.19 1.16 -1.77
CA ARG A 69 -6.03 0.10 -1.20
C ARG A 69 -6.55 0.54 0.17
N TYR A 70 -7.70 0.00 0.57
CA TYR A 70 -8.35 0.32 1.83
C TYR A 70 -8.91 -0.94 2.50
N TRP A 71 -9.10 -0.88 3.81
CA TRP A 71 -9.69 -1.99 4.56
C TRP A 71 -11.18 -2.14 4.23
N SER A 72 -11.63 -3.38 4.10
CA SER A 72 -13.02 -3.73 3.80
C SER A 72 -13.38 -5.07 4.43
N GLY A 73 -14.65 -5.48 4.34
CA GLY A 73 -15.07 -6.81 4.81
C GLY A 73 -14.28 -7.97 4.19
N ASN A 74 -13.86 -7.82 2.93
CA ASN A 74 -13.07 -8.81 2.19
C ASN A 74 -11.56 -8.59 2.28
N HIS A 75 -11.11 -7.44 2.79
CA HIS A 75 -9.71 -7.10 2.97
C HIS A 75 -9.53 -6.52 4.36
N LYS A 76 -9.41 -7.40 5.36
CA LYS A 76 -9.25 -7.03 6.76
C LYS A 76 -7.77 -6.86 7.09
N PRO A 77 -7.42 -5.99 8.05
CA PRO A 77 -6.06 -5.98 8.60
C PRO A 77 -5.74 -7.34 9.22
N PRO A 78 -4.48 -7.82 9.16
CA PRO A 78 -4.07 -9.09 9.77
C PRO A 78 -4.20 -9.11 11.30
N GLU A 79 -3.97 -7.95 11.93
CA GLU A 79 -4.14 -7.69 13.36
C GLU A 79 -4.47 -6.21 13.56
N GLY A 80 -5.08 -5.86 14.69
CA GLY A 80 -5.42 -4.49 15.02
C GLY A 80 -5.69 -4.34 16.52
N ALA A 81 -5.00 -3.40 17.15
CA ALA A 81 -5.16 -3.04 18.55
C ALA A 81 -4.75 -1.58 18.74
N GLU A 82 -5.20 -0.96 19.84
CA GLU A 82 -4.72 0.36 20.24
C GLU A 82 -3.21 0.33 20.47
N GLY A 83 -2.48 1.34 19.97
CA GLY A 83 -1.03 1.43 20.10
C GLY A 83 -0.21 0.55 19.15
N LEU A 84 -0.85 -0.31 18.34
CA LEU A 84 -0.16 -1.16 17.37
C LEU A 84 0.13 -0.40 16.06
N PHE A 85 1.41 -0.37 15.68
CA PHE A 85 1.84 -0.07 14.31
C PHE A 85 2.24 -1.36 13.60
N ARG A 86 1.73 -1.57 12.39
CA ARG A 86 2.13 -2.69 11.55
C ARG A 86 2.17 -2.25 10.09
N LYS A 87 3.27 -2.59 9.41
CA LYS A 87 3.42 -2.44 7.97
C LYS A 87 3.94 -3.74 7.38
N ASP A 88 3.07 -4.45 6.66
CA ASP A 88 3.48 -5.55 5.79
C ASP A 88 4.09 -4.97 4.51
N LEU A 89 5.34 -5.33 4.24
CA LEU A 89 6.07 -4.95 3.03
C LEU A 89 5.74 -5.89 1.86
N GLY A 90 5.31 -7.12 2.18
CA GLY A 90 4.83 -8.11 1.23
C GLY A 90 3.31 -8.08 1.05
N ARG A 91 2.81 -8.92 0.12
CA ARG A 91 1.36 -9.12 -0.08
C ARG A 91 0.77 -10.12 0.89
N THR A 92 1.57 -11.10 1.28
CA THR A 92 1.18 -12.11 2.25
C THR A 92 1.51 -11.57 3.64
N PRO A 93 0.51 -11.43 4.52
CA PRO A 93 0.77 -10.96 5.88
C PRO A 93 1.86 -11.78 6.57
N GLY A 94 2.83 -11.10 7.16
CA GLY A 94 3.94 -11.71 7.91
C GLY A 94 5.12 -12.19 7.06
N GLU A 95 5.04 -12.10 5.72
CA GLU A 95 6.16 -12.45 4.83
C GLU A 95 7.36 -11.50 5.04
N ALA A 96 7.09 -10.20 5.16
CA ALA A 96 8.04 -9.17 5.54
C ALA A 96 7.30 -8.05 6.26
N VAL A 97 7.69 -7.73 7.49
CA VAL A 97 6.93 -6.85 8.38
C VAL A 97 7.84 -5.94 9.21
N ILE A 98 7.38 -4.69 9.36
CA ILE A 98 7.82 -3.78 10.42
C ILE A 98 6.62 -3.62 11.37
N ARG A 99 6.79 -4.03 12.62
CA ARG A 99 5.72 -4.05 13.62
C ARG A 99 6.21 -3.45 14.94
N TYR A 100 5.39 -2.63 15.58
CA TYR A 100 5.63 -2.09 16.92
C TYR A 100 4.34 -2.15 17.74
N ASP A 101 4.38 -2.75 18.93
CA ASP A 101 3.20 -2.94 19.79
C ASP A 101 3.15 -2.03 21.03
N GLY A 102 3.91 -0.93 21.02
CA GLY A 102 4.04 -0.05 22.17
C GLY A 102 5.17 -0.44 23.13
N SER A 103 5.76 -1.63 22.95
CA SER A 103 6.90 -2.10 23.75
C SER A 103 8.05 -2.61 22.90
N THR A 104 7.75 -3.36 21.84
CA THR A 104 8.73 -4.13 21.07
C THR A 104 8.66 -3.74 19.61
N LEU A 105 9.80 -3.35 19.03
CA LEU A 105 9.96 -3.20 17.58
C LEU A 105 10.43 -4.53 16.99
N THR A 106 9.72 -5.03 16.00
CA THR A 106 10.06 -6.24 15.24
C THR A 106 10.24 -5.90 13.78
N ILE A 107 11.43 -6.18 13.25
CA ILE A 107 11.73 -6.17 11.81
C ILE A 107 12.00 -7.62 11.43
N GLN A 108 11.09 -8.21 10.66
CA GLN A 108 11.14 -9.63 10.31
C GLN A 108 10.90 -9.81 8.82
N CYS A 109 11.62 -10.77 8.23
CA CYS A 109 11.44 -11.26 6.87
C CYS A 109 11.51 -12.78 6.89
N ALA A 110 10.67 -13.46 6.12
CA ALA A 110 10.76 -14.90 5.90
C ALA A 110 12.01 -15.28 5.09
N GLY A 111 12.50 -14.37 4.25
CA GLY A 111 13.76 -14.49 3.53
C GLY A 111 14.94 -13.90 4.29
N ALA A 112 15.95 -13.44 3.55
CA ALA A 112 17.11 -12.78 4.13
C ALA A 112 16.81 -11.30 4.47
N ILE A 113 17.45 -10.80 5.53
CA ILE A 113 17.56 -9.37 5.82
C ILE A 113 19.00 -8.97 5.52
N HIS A 114 19.18 -8.02 4.60
CA HIS A 114 20.49 -7.44 4.30
C HIS A 114 20.58 -6.04 4.92
N ILE A 115 21.58 -5.80 5.75
CA ILE A 115 21.81 -4.52 6.43
C ILE A 115 23.16 -3.97 5.95
N GLU A 116 23.12 -2.90 5.17
CA GLU A 116 24.31 -2.24 4.64
C GLU A 116 24.40 -0.81 5.16
N ALA A 117 25.60 -0.40 5.55
CA ALA A 117 25.89 0.99 5.91
C ALA A 117 27.21 1.42 5.26
N GLY A 118 27.27 2.63 4.73
CA GLY A 118 28.53 3.24 4.25
C GLY A 118 29.50 3.59 5.39
N GLY A 119 29.05 3.50 6.64
CA GLY A 119 29.83 3.71 7.85
C GLY A 119 29.70 2.52 8.82
N ALA A 120 29.73 2.79 10.12
CA ALA A 120 29.58 1.75 11.13
C ALA A 120 28.10 1.31 11.30
N VAL A 121 27.88 0.00 11.45
CA VAL A 121 26.65 -0.55 12.02
C VAL A 121 26.91 -0.80 13.51
N THR A 122 26.23 -0.06 14.38
CA THR A 122 26.37 -0.20 15.84
C THR A 122 25.11 -0.83 16.41
N ILE A 123 25.26 -1.94 17.13
CA ILE A 123 24.17 -2.65 17.79
C ILE A 123 24.46 -2.66 19.29
N ASN A 124 23.59 -2.03 20.07
CA ASN A 124 23.68 -1.97 21.53
C ASN A 124 22.38 -2.51 22.13
N GLY A 125 22.50 -3.42 23.09
CA GLY A 125 21.38 -3.97 23.85
C GLY A 125 21.89 -4.62 25.12
N ALA A 126 21.00 -4.86 26.08
CA ALA A 126 21.35 -5.63 27.28
C ALA A 126 21.82 -7.05 26.92
N THR A 127 21.25 -7.63 25.86
CA THR A 127 21.60 -8.93 25.27
C THR A 127 21.58 -8.81 23.74
N ILE A 128 22.54 -9.46 23.08
CA ILE A 128 22.60 -9.59 21.61
C ILE A 128 22.88 -11.06 21.32
N ASP A 129 21.89 -11.75 20.74
CA ASP A 129 22.00 -13.16 20.36
C ASP A 129 22.23 -13.27 18.85
N LEU A 130 23.39 -13.79 18.46
CA LEU A 130 23.75 -14.10 17.08
C LEU A 130 23.97 -15.61 16.99
N ASN A 131 23.17 -16.27 16.16
CA ASN A 131 23.26 -17.72 15.93
C ASN A 131 24.24 -18.07 14.81
#